data_AF-A0A533SJP3-F1
#
_entry.id   AF-A0A533SJP3-F1
#
_cell.length_a   1.000
_cell.length_b   1.000
_cell.length_c   1.000
_cell.angle_alpha   90.00
_cell.angle_beta   90.00
_cell.angle_gamma   90.00
#
_symmetry.space_group_name_H-M   'P 1'
#
loop_
_entity.id
_entity.type
_entity.pdbx_description
1 polymer ?
#
loop_
_entity_poly.entity_id
_entity_poly.type
_entity_poly.pdbx_seq_one_letter_code
_entity_poly.pdbx_strand_id
1 'polypeptide(L)'
;MGLVPAGTATIEAEWRSPFSSEPTGILRTPVNIDGNTELTLRTSVHDLELKLVGQGGDPIAGARVTIAALEGGTMSEVGVTDSDGTVRILYVPSGTYRVEAIWHGVDVSPDALAVSASRRYFLTARNVGKLVVHVAGFLGQGLSDSQVDVWKGGILVFSGKANGQGYVSVPLPFGEYYVRARHGGLEAIGLVTLSDSSTALQISVGEIATLFGMGLTPVSTAIFLSAMAALILAICVLITEYVIWRRKRMPQLFR
;
A
#
# COMPACT_ATOMS: atom_id res chain seq x y z
N MET A 1 45.05 5.22 -35.96
CA MET A 1 44.76 6.58 -35.48
C MET A 1 44.83 7.50 -36.68
N GLY A 2 43.70 8.03 -37.14
CA GLY A 2 43.67 8.99 -38.24
C GLY A 2 43.94 10.39 -37.71
N LEU A 3 44.83 11.14 -38.37
CA LEU A 3 45.05 12.55 -38.06
C LEU A 3 43.88 13.37 -38.62
N VAL A 4 43.31 14.25 -37.80
CA VAL A 4 42.26 15.19 -38.23
C VAL A 4 42.94 16.51 -38.61
N PRO A 5 42.63 17.11 -39.77
CA PRO A 5 43.19 18.41 -40.16
C PRO A 5 42.88 19.50 -39.14
N ALA A 6 43.79 20.46 -39.00
CA ALA A 6 43.53 21.66 -38.21
C ALA A 6 42.38 22.47 -38.83
N GLY A 7 41.52 23.04 -37.98
CA GLY A 7 40.32 23.77 -38.39
C GLY A 7 39.10 23.49 -37.51
N THR A 8 37.94 23.99 -37.94
CA THR A 8 36.67 23.76 -37.23
C THR A 8 36.07 22.43 -37.66
N ALA A 9 35.96 21.48 -36.74
CA ALA A 9 35.27 20.20 -36.92
C ALA A 9 33.99 20.17 -36.09
N THR A 10 32.90 19.63 -36.63
CA THR A 10 31.68 19.37 -35.85
C THR A 10 31.73 17.95 -35.31
N ILE A 11 31.63 17.80 -33.99
CA ILE A 11 31.50 16.50 -33.35
C ILE A 11 30.04 16.26 -33.03
N GLU A 12 29.53 15.16 -33.56
CA GLU A 12 28.20 14.62 -33.27
C GLU A 12 28.36 13.30 -32.53
N ALA A 13 27.59 13.13 -31.45
CA ALA A 13 27.52 11.86 -30.75
C ALA A 13 26.05 11.44 -30.61
N GLU A 14 25.81 10.16 -30.86
CA GLU A 14 24.50 9.53 -30.73
C GLU A 14 24.55 8.43 -29.67
N TRP A 15 23.42 8.20 -29.01
CA TRP A 15 23.26 7.18 -28.00
C TRP A 15 22.17 6.19 -28.40
N ARG A 16 22.48 4.89 -28.32
CA ARG A 16 21.47 3.82 -28.46
C ARG A 16 20.97 3.44 -27.07
N SER A 17 19.80 3.93 -26.71
CA SER A 17 19.12 3.57 -25.45
C SER A 17 18.12 2.43 -25.67
N PRO A 18 17.77 1.65 -24.62
CA PRO A 18 16.67 0.69 -24.69
C PRO A 18 15.28 1.35 -24.78
N PHE A 19 15.19 2.69 -24.66
CA PHE A 19 13.94 3.45 -24.58
C PHE A 19 13.49 4.01 -25.94
N SER A 20 14.36 3.95 -26.96
CA SER A 20 14.15 4.47 -28.31
C SER A 20 14.55 3.43 -29.35
N SER A 21 13.79 3.35 -30.45
CA SER A 21 14.13 2.49 -31.60
C SER A 21 15.26 3.07 -32.46
N GLU A 22 15.43 4.39 -32.44
CA GLU A 22 16.47 5.11 -33.19
C GLU A 22 17.54 5.70 -32.26
N PRO A 23 18.81 5.79 -32.71
CA PRO A 23 19.86 6.51 -31.97
C PRO A 23 19.42 7.94 -31.66
N THR A 24 19.61 8.38 -30.42
CA THR A 24 19.30 9.74 -29.99
C THR A 24 20.54 10.61 -30.05
N GLY A 25 20.50 11.75 -30.74
CA GLY A 25 21.58 12.73 -30.71
C GLY A 25 21.78 13.30 -29.30
N ILE A 26 22.94 13.06 -28.69
CA ILE A 26 23.26 13.46 -27.30
C ILE A 26 24.29 14.60 -27.21
N LEU A 27 24.89 14.96 -28.34
CA LEU A 27 25.87 16.04 -28.45
C LEU A 27 25.97 16.46 -29.92
N ARG A 28 26.02 17.77 -30.15
CA ARG A 28 26.44 18.37 -31.42
C ARG A 28 27.19 19.66 -31.13
N THR A 29 28.51 19.66 -31.29
CA THR A 29 29.34 20.82 -30.94
C THR A 29 30.45 21.05 -31.95
N PRO A 30 30.63 22.30 -32.44
CA PRO A 30 31.80 22.66 -33.22
C PRO A 30 33.02 22.79 -32.30
N VAL A 31 34.15 22.25 -32.75
CA VAL A 31 35.43 22.24 -32.05
C VAL A 31 36.49 22.77 -32.99
N ASN A 32 37.26 23.75 -32.52
CA ASN A 32 38.44 24.22 -33.24
C ASN A 32 39.65 23.38 -32.83
N ILE A 33 40.30 22.80 -33.84
CA ILE A 33 41.48 21.96 -33.68
C ILE A 33 42.69 22.75 -34.20
N ASP A 34 43.47 23.31 -33.30
CA ASP A 34 44.70 24.07 -33.63
C ASP A 34 45.97 23.35 -33.12
N GLY A 35 45.91 22.03 -32.98
CA GLY A 35 47.02 21.20 -32.49
C GLY A 35 46.54 19.94 -31.75
N ASN A 36 47.35 19.44 -30.82
CA ASN A 36 46.94 18.35 -29.94
C ASN A 36 45.91 18.88 -28.92
N THR A 37 44.63 18.64 -29.18
CA THR A 37 43.51 19.10 -28.34
C THR A 37 42.91 17.91 -27.59
N GLU A 38 42.99 17.93 -26.26
CA GLU A 38 42.20 17.04 -25.41
C GLU A 38 40.81 17.62 -25.21
N LEU A 39 39.76 16.84 -25.49
CA LEU A 39 38.38 17.29 -25.43
C LEU A 39 37.57 16.41 -24.47
N THR A 40 37.00 17.04 -23.44
CA THR A 40 35.99 16.40 -22.57
C THR A 40 34.59 16.79 -23.04
N LEU A 41 33.87 15.83 -23.61
CA LEU A 41 32.52 16.03 -24.13
C LEU A 41 31.48 15.68 -23.06
N ARG A 42 30.57 16.61 -22.76
CA ARG A 42 29.43 16.37 -21.86
C ARG A 42 28.22 15.97 -22.68
N THR A 43 27.80 14.72 -22.54
CA THR A 43 26.64 14.15 -23.24
C THR A 43 25.34 14.41 -22.45
N SER A 44 24.22 14.58 -23.13
CA SER A 44 22.89 14.77 -22.51
C SER A 44 22.24 13.46 -22.03
N VAL A 45 23.03 12.58 -21.42
CA VAL A 45 22.59 11.27 -20.86
C VAL A 45 22.62 11.34 -19.34
N HIS A 46 21.55 10.89 -18.70
CA HIS A 46 21.28 11.12 -17.29
C HIS A 46 20.90 9.85 -16.53
N ASP A 47 21.24 9.84 -15.24
CA ASP A 47 20.77 8.86 -14.27
C ASP A 47 19.63 9.49 -13.48
N LEU A 48 18.46 8.86 -13.49
CA LEU A 48 17.25 9.37 -12.89
C LEU A 48 16.85 8.54 -11.67
N GLU A 49 16.18 9.19 -10.74
CA GLU A 49 15.41 8.53 -9.69
C GLU A 49 13.95 8.97 -9.82
N LEU A 50 13.07 8.07 -10.25
CA LEU A 50 11.63 8.38 -10.33
C LEU A 50 10.99 8.09 -8.99
N LYS A 51 10.31 9.07 -8.42
CA LYS A 51 9.49 8.92 -7.21
C LYS A 51 8.02 9.04 -7.58
N LEU A 52 7.31 7.90 -7.52
CA LEU A 52 5.89 7.81 -7.79
C LEU A 52 5.11 8.03 -6.48
N VAL A 53 4.21 9.01 -6.49
CA VAL A 53 3.39 9.39 -5.33
C VAL A 53 1.92 9.46 -5.70
N GLY A 54 1.03 9.20 -4.74
CA GLY A 54 -0.40 9.49 -4.90
C GLY A 54 -0.68 11.00 -4.82
N GLN A 55 -1.93 11.39 -5.08
CA GLN A 55 -2.42 12.78 -4.97
C GLN A 55 -2.15 13.41 -3.59
N GLY A 56 -2.14 12.60 -2.51
CA GLY A 56 -1.85 13.03 -1.14
C GLY A 56 -0.36 13.09 -0.79
N GLY A 57 0.55 12.81 -1.74
CA GLY A 57 1.99 12.74 -1.51
C GLY A 57 2.49 11.42 -0.93
N ASP A 58 1.59 10.47 -0.64
CA ASP A 58 1.97 9.14 -0.14
C ASP A 58 2.77 8.38 -1.21
N PRO A 59 3.89 7.72 -0.84
CA PRO A 59 4.68 6.94 -1.78
C PRO A 59 3.90 5.73 -2.30
N ILE A 60 4.04 5.43 -3.59
CA ILE A 60 3.44 4.24 -4.21
C ILE A 60 4.51 3.17 -4.35
N ALA A 61 4.52 2.23 -3.41
CA ALA A 61 5.43 1.09 -3.38
C ALA A 61 4.87 -0.11 -4.17
N GLY A 62 5.75 -0.83 -4.87
CA GLY A 62 5.38 -2.06 -5.59
C GLY A 62 4.71 -1.84 -6.94
N ALA A 63 4.76 -0.63 -7.51
CA ALA A 63 4.28 -0.36 -8.87
C ALA A 63 5.33 -0.79 -9.89
N ARG A 64 4.93 -1.57 -10.90
CA ARG A 64 5.78 -1.91 -12.05
C ARG A 64 5.81 -0.73 -13.01
N VAL A 65 7.00 -0.22 -13.30
CA VAL A 65 7.20 0.96 -14.14
C VAL A 65 7.87 0.58 -15.45
N THR A 66 7.30 1.07 -16.54
CA THR A 66 7.83 1.01 -17.91
C THR A 66 7.95 2.43 -18.47
N ILE A 67 8.96 2.68 -19.29
CA ILE A 67 9.13 3.96 -19.98
C ILE A 67 9.38 3.75 -21.47
N ALA A 68 8.94 4.71 -22.29
CA ALA A 68 9.26 4.81 -23.70
C ALA A 68 9.46 6.28 -24.08
N ALA A 69 10.38 6.55 -25.01
CA ALA A 69 10.43 7.87 -25.64
C ALA A 69 9.05 8.21 -26.27
N LEU A 70 8.61 9.47 -26.16
CA LEU A 70 7.28 9.85 -26.63
C LEU A 70 7.11 9.66 -28.15
N GLU A 71 8.18 9.86 -28.91
CA GLU A 71 8.27 9.65 -30.35
C GLU A 71 9.19 8.47 -30.65
N GLY A 72 8.71 7.48 -31.42
CA GLY A 72 9.52 6.32 -31.84
C GLY A 72 10.00 5.39 -30.69
N GLY A 73 9.48 5.57 -29.48
CA GLY A 73 9.91 4.82 -28.29
C GLY A 73 9.42 3.38 -28.27
N THR A 74 10.24 2.50 -27.72
CA THR A 74 9.85 1.12 -27.35
C THR A 74 9.69 1.06 -25.84
N MET A 75 8.61 0.43 -25.36
CA MET A 75 8.41 0.26 -23.92
C MET A 75 9.49 -0.64 -23.33
N SER A 76 10.20 -0.09 -22.35
CA SER A 76 11.23 -0.78 -21.60
C SER A 76 10.84 -0.81 -20.12
N GLU A 77 10.83 -2.01 -19.53
CA GLU A 77 10.65 -2.15 -18.10
C GLU A 77 11.90 -1.63 -17.37
N VAL A 78 11.68 -0.69 -16.45
CA VAL A 78 12.77 -0.07 -15.68
C VAL A 78 12.85 -0.60 -14.26
N GLY A 79 11.76 -1.16 -13.74
CA GLY A 79 11.74 -1.85 -12.45
C GLY A 79 10.42 -1.73 -11.69
N VAL A 80 10.49 -2.02 -10.41
CA VAL A 80 9.38 -1.92 -9.46
C VAL A 80 9.74 -0.88 -8.40
N THR A 81 8.80 0.00 -8.03
CA THR A 81 9.04 1.01 -7.00
C THR A 81 9.26 0.38 -5.63
N ASP A 82 10.22 0.91 -4.87
CA ASP A 82 10.53 0.48 -3.50
C ASP A 82 9.55 1.04 -2.45
N SER A 83 9.85 0.82 -1.16
CA SER A 83 9.02 1.30 -0.04
C SER A 83 8.86 2.82 0.02
N ASP A 84 9.80 3.58 -0.55
CA ASP A 84 9.77 5.04 -0.62
C ASP A 84 9.11 5.55 -1.91
N GLY A 85 8.58 4.62 -2.72
CA GLY A 85 7.95 4.87 -4.01
C GLY A 85 8.95 5.17 -5.11
N THR A 86 10.21 4.74 -4.98
CA THR A 86 11.29 5.13 -5.90
C THR A 86 11.77 3.99 -6.80
N VAL A 87 12.22 4.34 -8.01
CA VAL A 87 12.91 3.45 -8.94
C VAL A 87 14.05 4.21 -9.64
N ARG A 88 15.23 3.61 -9.71
CA ARG A 88 16.41 4.20 -10.36
C ARG A 88 16.50 3.74 -11.81
N ILE A 89 16.76 4.69 -12.71
CA ILE A 89 16.86 4.45 -14.16
C ILE A 89 18.18 5.04 -14.65
N LEU A 90 18.98 4.24 -15.34
CA LEU A 90 20.31 4.65 -15.80
C LEU A 90 20.29 5.00 -17.28
N TYR A 91 21.23 5.87 -17.67
CA TYR A 91 21.54 6.14 -19.07
C TYR A 91 20.36 6.60 -19.92
N VAL A 92 19.56 7.53 -19.39
CA VAL A 92 18.39 8.10 -20.07
C VAL A 92 18.78 9.39 -20.80
N PRO A 93 18.70 9.44 -22.14
CA PRO A 93 18.91 10.68 -22.88
C PRO A 93 17.89 11.77 -22.49
N SER A 94 18.28 13.04 -22.61
CA SER A 94 17.34 14.15 -22.51
C SER A 94 16.21 14.02 -23.52
N GLY A 95 14.99 14.32 -23.11
CA GLY A 95 13.79 14.17 -23.94
C GLY A 95 12.52 13.98 -23.12
N THR A 96 11.40 13.80 -23.81
CA THR A 96 10.10 13.53 -23.20
C THR A 96 9.76 12.06 -23.32
N TYR A 97 9.34 11.46 -22.21
CA TYR A 97 9.05 10.03 -22.09
C TYR A 97 7.61 9.82 -21.64
N ARG A 98 6.95 8.81 -22.23
CA ARG A 98 5.75 8.22 -21.67
C ARG A 98 6.17 7.31 -20.52
N VAL A 99 5.49 7.45 -19.39
CA VAL A 99 5.67 6.57 -18.23
C VAL A 99 4.40 5.77 -18.04
N GLU A 100 4.54 4.46 -17.99
CA GLU A 100 3.49 3.53 -17.66
C GLU A 100 3.75 2.94 -16.27
N ALA A 101 2.74 2.91 -15.42
CA ALA A 101 2.84 2.39 -14.06
C ALA A 101 1.64 1.50 -13.75
N ILE A 102 1.90 0.21 -13.49
CA ILE A 102 0.88 -0.75 -13.09
C ILE A 102 1.04 -1.06 -11.60
N TRP A 103 0.00 -0.78 -10.82
CA TRP A 103 -0.01 -1.01 -9.38
C TRP A 103 -1.21 -1.86 -8.98
N HIS A 104 -0.96 -2.99 -8.30
CA HIS A 104 -1.96 -4.01 -7.98
C HIS A 104 -2.87 -4.39 -9.18
N GLY A 105 -2.29 -4.45 -10.39
CA GLY A 105 -2.99 -4.77 -11.63
C GLY A 105 -3.82 -3.63 -12.24
N VAL A 106 -3.70 -2.41 -11.74
CA VAL A 106 -4.41 -1.23 -12.24
C VAL A 106 -3.41 -0.24 -12.86
N ASP A 107 -3.81 0.37 -13.97
CA ASP A 107 -3.07 1.47 -14.57
C ASP A 107 -3.19 2.75 -13.73
N VAL A 108 -2.05 3.15 -13.17
CA VAL A 108 -1.86 4.37 -12.38
C VAL A 108 -0.87 5.34 -13.03
N SER A 109 -0.66 5.19 -14.34
CA SER A 109 0.33 5.93 -15.12
C SER A 109 0.20 7.45 -14.89
N PRO A 110 1.31 8.14 -14.57
CA PRO A 110 1.33 9.58 -14.40
C PRO A 110 1.30 10.31 -15.75
N ASP A 111 1.50 11.62 -15.73
CA ASP A 111 1.75 12.40 -16.94
C ASP A 111 3.17 12.15 -17.49
N ALA A 112 3.42 12.66 -18.70
CA ALA A 112 4.70 12.49 -19.38
C ALA A 112 5.88 13.09 -18.58
N LEU A 113 7.02 12.39 -18.62
CA LEU A 113 8.24 12.76 -17.93
C LEU A 113 9.18 13.53 -18.87
N ALA A 114 9.54 14.76 -18.50
CA ALA A 114 10.55 15.55 -19.21
C ALA A 114 11.93 15.41 -18.55
N VAL A 115 12.84 14.69 -19.19
CA VAL A 115 14.20 14.43 -18.71
C VAL A 115 15.16 15.51 -19.23
N SER A 116 15.94 16.09 -18.32
CA SER A 116 16.86 17.19 -18.61
C SER A 116 18.12 17.22 -17.74
N ALA A 117 18.15 16.42 -16.66
CA ALA A 117 19.28 16.33 -15.76
C ALA A 117 19.23 15.04 -14.92
N SER A 118 20.38 14.63 -14.37
CA SER A 118 20.45 13.54 -13.39
C SER A 118 19.93 14.04 -12.04
N ARG A 119 18.69 13.67 -11.69
CA ARG A 119 18.03 14.06 -10.45
C ARG A 119 16.85 13.16 -10.12
N ARG A 120 16.25 13.42 -8.96
CA ARG A 120 14.95 12.85 -8.59
C ARG A 120 13.80 13.59 -9.29
N TYR A 121 12.89 12.84 -9.90
CA TYR A 121 11.66 13.34 -10.53
C TYR A 121 10.45 12.84 -9.75
N PHE A 122 9.55 13.74 -9.37
CA PHE A 122 8.31 13.40 -8.69
C PHE A 122 7.19 13.27 -9.72
N LEU A 123 6.52 12.12 -9.73
CA LEU A 123 5.41 11.82 -10.63
C LEU A 123 4.18 11.50 -9.80
N THR A 124 3.06 12.15 -10.10
CA THR A 124 1.78 11.90 -9.42
C THR A 124 1.01 10.84 -10.17
N ALA A 125 0.77 9.71 -9.52
CA ALA A 125 -0.04 8.64 -10.06
C ALA A 125 -1.50 9.05 -10.21
N ARG A 126 -2.12 8.59 -11.30
CA ARG A 126 -3.56 8.77 -11.55
C ARG A 126 -4.33 7.56 -11.03
N ASN A 127 -5.65 7.70 -10.87
CA ASN A 127 -6.53 6.62 -10.42
C ASN A 127 -6.11 6.00 -9.07
N VAL A 128 -5.63 6.83 -8.14
CA VAL A 128 -5.26 6.41 -6.78
C VAL A 128 -6.05 7.24 -5.79
N GLY A 129 -6.61 6.57 -4.78
CA GLY A 129 -7.36 7.19 -3.68
C GLY A 129 -7.01 6.57 -2.34
N LYS A 130 -7.58 7.10 -1.27
CA LYS A 130 -7.44 6.56 0.09
C LYS A 130 -8.68 5.76 0.47
N LEU A 131 -8.50 4.50 0.83
CA LEU A 131 -9.53 3.73 1.51
C LEU A 131 -9.38 3.96 3.02
N VAL A 132 -10.41 4.51 3.65
CA VAL A 132 -10.48 4.72 5.09
C VAL A 132 -11.45 3.70 5.67
N VAL A 133 -10.92 2.70 6.37
CA VAL A 133 -11.71 1.66 7.03
C VAL A 133 -11.92 2.03 8.50
N HIS A 134 -13.17 2.12 8.94
CA HIS A 134 -13.54 2.24 10.33
C HIS A 134 -14.05 0.89 10.85
N VAL A 135 -13.29 0.25 11.73
CA VAL A 135 -13.68 -0.98 12.40
C VAL A 135 -14.46 -0.63 13.66
N ALA A 136 -15.76 -0.89 13.63
CA ALA A 136 -16.69 -0.54 14.70
C ALA A 136 -17.24 -1.77 15.42
N GLY A 137 -17.50 -1.64 16.71
CA GLY A 137 -18.28 -2.57 17.50
C GLY A 137 -19.78 -2.36 17.35
N PHE A 138 -20.56 -3.12 18.11
CA PHE A 138 -22.02 -3.10 18.10
C PHE A 138 -22.62 -1.73 18.48
N LEU A 139 -21.98 -0.97 19.38
CA LEU A 139 -22.43 0.37 19.79
C LEU A 139 -21.84 1.48 18.90
N GLY A 140 -21.18 1.12 17.79
CA GLY A 140 -20.51 2.06 16.91
C GLY A 140 -19.14 2.55 17.42
N GLN A 141 -18.68 2.03 18.56
CA GLN A 141 -17.36 2.36 19.10
C GLN A 141 -16.24 1.80 18.23
N GLY A 142 -15.18 2.58 18.01
CA GLY A 142 -14.00 2.12 17.27
C GLY A 142 -13.27 1.02 18.03
N LEU A 143 -12.87 -0.05 17.32
CA LEU A 143 -12.15 -1.17 17.88
C LEU A 143 -10.65 -1.05 17.58
N SER A 144 -9.85 -0.67 18.57
CA SER A 144 -8.40 -0.52 18.42
C SER A 144 -7.70 -1.84 18.15
N ASP A 145 -6.53 -1.81 17.51
CA ASP A 145 -5.71 -3.00 17.22
C ASP A 145 -6.40 -4.08 16.37
N SER A 146 -7.58 -3.78 15.82
CA SER A 146 -8.30 -4.66 14.91
C SER A 146 -7.46 -4.92 13.67
N GLN A 147 -7.32 -6.19 13.29
CA GLN A 147 -6.60 -6.57 12.10
C GLN A 147 -7.49 -6.29 10.87
N VAL A 148 -6.98 -5.50 9.93
CA VAL A 148 -7.64 -5.16 8.67
C VAL A 148 -6.78 -5.69 7.53
N ASP A 149 -7.40 -6.52 6.70
CA ASP A 149 -6.81 -7.04 5.49
C ASP A 149 -7.67 -6.63 4.29
N VAL A 150 -7.03 -6.26 3.19
CA VAL A 150 -7.70 -5.79 1.96
C VAL A 150 -7.24 -6.63 0.79
N TRP A 151 -8.18 -7.12 -0.01
CA TRP A 151 -7.94 -7.92 -1.21
C TRP A 151 -8.49 -7.26 -2.45
N LYS A 152 -7.78 -7.46 -3.57
CA LYS A 152 -8.22 -7.12 -4.92
C LYS A 152 -8.06 -8.33 -5.81
N GLY A 153 -9.15 -8.81 -6.43
CA GLY A 153 -9.10 -9.98 -7.31
C GLY A 153 -8.49 -11.23 -6.64
N GLY A 154 -8.72 -11.43 -5.33
CA GLY A 154 -8.17 -12.54 -4.55
C GLY A 154 -6.73 -12.35 -4.05
N ILE A 155 -6.03 -11.28 -4.45
CA ILE A 155 -4.67 -10.96 -3.99
C ILE A 155 -4.74 -10.04 -2.78
N LEU A 156 -4.03 -10.38 -1.70
CA LEU A 156 -3.87 -9.52 -0.53
C LEU A 156 -3.01 -8.31 -0.92
N VAL A 157 -3.60 -7.11 -0.91
CA VAL A 157 -2.91 -5.85 -1.28
C VAL A 157 -2.50 -5.02 -0.07
N PHE A 158 -3.16 -5.21 1.07
CA PHE A 158 -2.81 -4.54 2.32
C PHE A 158 -3.17 -5.40 3.54
N SER A 159 -2.35 -5.29 4.58
CA SER A 159 -2.60 -5.88 5.90
C SER A 159 -2.04 -4.96 6.97
N GLY A 160 -2.85 -4.61 7.97
CA GLY A 160 -2.45 -3.67 9.02
C GLY A 160 -3.43 -3.65 10.19
N LYS A 161 -3.08 -2.89 11.24
CA LYS A 161 -3.91 -2.75 12.44
C LYS A 161 -4.59 -1.39 12.50
N ALA A 162 -5.81 -1.37 13.01
CA ALA A 162 -6.54 -0.16 13.32
C ALA A 162 -5.90 0.61 14.47
N ASN A 163 -5.92 1.94 14.38
CA ASN A 163 -5.43 2.82 15.42
C ASN A 163 -6.35 2.81 16.67
N GLY A 164 -6.03 3.62 17.69
CA GLY A 164 -6.81 3.71 18.94
C GLY A 164 -8.28 4.12 18.77
N GLN A 165 -8.67 4.65 17.61
CA GLN A 165 -10.05 5.03 17.27
C GLN A 165 -10.71 4.02 16.31
N GLY A 166 -10.08 2.89 16.01
CA GLY A 166 -10.62 1.89 15.09
C GLY A 166 -10.44 2.21 13.61
N TYR A 167 -9.60 3.18 13.24
CA TYR A 167 -9.40 3.56 11.83
C TYR A 167 -8.12 2.97 11.23
N VAL A 168 -8.20 2.62 9.95
CA VAL A 168 -7.07 2.34 9.06
C VAL A 168 -7.23 3.19 7.80
N SER A 169 -6.16 3.84 7.35
CA SER A 169 -6.13 4.54 6.07
C SER A 169 -5.03 3.94 5.20
N VAL A 170 -5.39 3.57 3.98
CA VAL A 170 -4.46 2.95 3.03
C VAL A 170 -4.64 3.58 1.64
N PRO A 171 -3.56 4.05 0.99
CA PRO A 171 -3.61 4.43 -0.41
C PRO A 171 -3.75 3.16 -1.26
N LEU A 172 -4.70 3.16 -2.21
CA LEU A 172 -4.94 2.04 -3.13
C LEU A 172 -5.33 2.60 -4.50
N PRO A 173 -5.09 1.85 -5.59
CA PRO A 173 -5.60 2.24 -6.89
C PRO A 173 -7.13 2.14 -6.93
N PHE A 174 -7.79 2.77 -7.88
CA PHE A 174 -9.23 2.67 -8.03
C PHE A 174 -9.67 1.23 -8.35
N GLY A 175 -10.92 0.92 -8.01
CA GLY A 175 -11.56 -0.37 -8.25
C GLY A 175 -12.16 -0.99 -7.00
N GLU A 176 -12.55 -2.26 -7.13
CA GLU A 176 -13.29 -2.98 -6.10
C GLU A 176 -12.37 -3.74 -5.15
N TYR A 177 -12.73 -3.71 -3.87
CA TYR A 177 -11.96 -4.33 -2.80
C TYR A 177 -12.87 -5.13 -1.87
N TYR A 178 -12.33 -6.27 -1.44
CA TYR A 178 -12.85 -7.05 -0.33
C TYR A 178 -12.03 -6.68 0.90
N VAL A 179 -12.71 -6.29 1.98
CA VAL A 179 -12.06 -5.88 3.22
C VAL A 179 -12.53 -6.80 4.34
N ARG A 180 -11.59 -7.39 5.08
CA ARG A 180 -11.89 -8.20 6.26
C ARG A 180 -11.32 -7.53 7.49
N ALA A 181 -12.17 -7.28 8.48
CA ALA A 181 -11.77 -6.84 9.80
C ALA A 181 -11.89 -7.99 10.80
N ARG A 182 -10.91 -8.14 11.68
CA ARG A 182 -10.93 -9.12 12.78
C ARG A 182 -10.59 -8.45 14.09
N HIS A 183 -11.37 -8.75 15.12
CA HIS A 183 -11.13 -8.29 16.49
C HIS A 183 -11.67 -9.30 17.49
N GLY A 184 -10.91 -9.62 18.54
CA GLY A 184 -11.39 -10.47 19.64
C GLY A 184 -11.89 -11.86 19.22
N GLY A 185 -11.37 -12.43 18.12
CA GLY A 185 -11.83 -13.72 17.57
C GLY A 185 -13.11 -13.64 16.71
N LEU A 186 -13.65 -12.43 16.51
CA LEU A 186 -14.75 -12.14 15.60
C LEU A 186 -14.21 -11.63 14.27
N GLU A 187 -14.96 -11.87 13.19
CA GLU A 187 -14.63 -11.39 11.85
C GLU A 187 -15.85 -10.75 11.19
N ALA A 188 -15.62 -9.70 10.41
CA ALA A 188 -16.61 -9.12 9.52
C ALA A 188 -15.98 -8.76 8.18
N ILE A 189 -16.79 -8.80 7.13
CA ILE A 189 -16.35 -8.57 5.74
C ILE A 189 -17.18 -7.44 5.15
N GLY A 190 -16.52 -6.58 4.38
CA GLY A 190 -17.13 -5.51 3.59
C GLY A 190 -16.65 -5.53 2.15
N LEU A 191 -17.50 -5.03 1.26
CA LEU A 191 -17.18 -4.75 -0.14
C LEU A 191 -17.18 -3.24 -0.33
N VAL A 192 -16.20 -2.72 -1.05
CA VAL A 192 -16.09 -1.29 -1.34
C VAL A 192 -15.51 -1.04 -2.73
N THR A 193 -16.09 -0.09 -3.44
CA THR A 193 -15.58 0.41 -4.71
C THR A 193 -14.92 1.76 -4.45
N LEU A 194 -13.61 1.84 -4.68
CA LEU A 194 -12.83 3.07 -4.59
C LEU A 194 -12.80 3.73 -5.97
N SER A 195 -13.54 4.82 -6.14
CA SER A 195 -13.61 5.61 -7.38
C SER A 195 -13.19 7.06 -7.22
N ASP A 196 -12.94 7.48 -5.99
CA ASP A 196 -12.69 8.88 -5.62
C ASP A 196 -11.38 9.00 -4.85
N SER A 197 -10.94 10.24 -4.61
CA SER A 197 -9.71 10.53 -3.86
C SER A 197 -9.72 9.96 -2.44
N SER A 198 -10.90 9.79 -1.84
CA SER A 198 -11.07 9.16 -0.54
C SER A 198 -12.44 8.49 -0.43
N THR A 199 -12.47 7.24 0.01
CA THR A 199 -13.72 6.49 0.28
C THR A 199 -13.68 5.92 1.69
N ALA A 200 -14.73 6.18 2.46
CA ALA A 200 -14.89 5.63 3.80
C ALA A 200 -15.72 4.34 3.76
N LEU A 201 -15.25 3.30 4.45
CA LEU A 201 -15.96 2.04 4.67
C LEU A 201 -16.04 1.79 6.18
N GLN A 202 -17.24 1.61 6.71
CA GLN A 202 -17.42 1.12 8.08
C GLN A 202 -17.69 -0.38 8.07
N ILE A 203 -16.93 -1.13 8.89
CA ILE A 203 -17.11 -2.56 9.10
C ILE A 203 -17.47 -2.79 10.57
N SER A 204 -18.65 -3.37 10.80
CA SER A 204 -19.14 -3.67 12.14
C SER A 204 -18.84 -5.12 12.53
N VAL A 205 -17.93 -5.34 13.47
CA VAL A 205 -17.51 -6.69 13.93
C VAL A 205 -18.48 -7.29 14.97
N GLY A 206 -19.48 -6.52 15.40
CA GLY A 206 -20.57 -7.00 16.27
C GLY A 206 -20.20 -7.19 17.74
N GLU A 207 -18.99 -6.77 18.13
CA GLU A 207 -18.52 -6.81 19.51
C GLU A 207 -19.18 -5.73 20.38
N ILE A 208 -19.69 -6.12 21.55
CA ILE A 208 -20.15 -5.19 22.59
C ILE A 208 -19.04 -4.93 23.62
N ALA A 209 -18.33 -5.98 24.02
CA ALA A 209 -17.28 -5.90 25.04
C ALA A 209 -16.28 -7.04 24.88
N THR A 210 -15.05 -6.84 25.36
CA THR A 210 -14.02 -7.87 25.41
C THR A 210 -13.96 -8.50 26.80
N LEU A 211 -14.00 -9.83 26.89
CA LEU A 211 -13.82 -10.58 28.13
C LEU A 211 -12.85 -11.74 27.91
N PHE A 212 -11.81 -11.86 28.74
CA PHE A 212 -10.73 -12.85 28.58
C PHE A 212 -10.06 -12.84 27.19
N GLY A 213 -9.95 -11.67 26.55
CA GLY A 213 -9.39 -11.53 25.21
C GLY A 213 -10.31 -11.99 24.07
N MET A 214 -11.54 -12.40 24.37
CA MET A 214 -12.56 -12.72 23.38
C MET A 214 -13.61 -11.62 23.31
N GLY A 215 -13.98 -11.24 22.08
CA GLY A 215 -15.06 -10.30 21.82
C GLY A 215 -16.41 -10.97 22.06
N LEU A 216 -17.26 -10.33 22.85
CA LEU A 216 -18.61 -10.79 23.14
C LEU A 216 -19.63 -10.09 22.23
N THR A 217 -20.41 -10.89 21.50
CA THR A 217 -21.59 -10.46 20.74
C THR A 217 -22.84 -10.45 21.61
N PRO A 218 -23.94 -9.74 21.24
CA PRO A 218 -25.20 -9.75 21.99
C PRO A 218 -25.75 -11.15 22.28
N VAL A 219 -25.51 -12.11 21.38
CA VAL A 219 -25.95 -13.50 21.56
C VAL A 219 -25.06 -14.23 22.55
N SER A 220 -23.73 -14.11 22.41
CA SER A 220 -22.80 -14.75 23.34
C SER A 220 -22.90 -14.19 24.76
N THR A 221 -23.19 -12.89 24.92
CA THR A 221 -23.45 -12.29 26.23
C THR A 221 -24.72 -12.87 26.86
N ALA A 222 -25.81 -13.03 26.10
CA ALA A 222 -27.04 -13.65 26.60
C ALA A 222 -26.82 -15.13 27.00
N ILE A 223 -26.04 -15.88 26.23
CA ILE A 223 -25.66 -17.26 26.58
C ILE A 223 -24.82 -17.28 27.86
N PHE A 224 -23.85 -16.38 27.98
CA PHE A 224 -23.00 -16.29 29.18
C PHE A 224 -23.81 -15.95 30.43
N LEU A 225 -24.71 -14.96 30.34
CA LEU A 225 -25.58 -14.57 31.45
C LEU A 225 -26.55 -15.69 31.85
N SER A 226 -27.13 -16.40 30.87
CA SER A 226 -28.03 -17.52 31.16
C SER A 226 -27.29 -18.71 31.79
N ALA A 227 -26.09 -19.04 31.30
CA ALA A 227 -25.23 -20.08 31.90
C ALA A 227 -24.81 -19.73 33.34
N MET A 228 -24.46 -18.46 33.59
CA MET A 228 -24.12 -17.98 34.93
C MET A 228 -25.31 -18.06 35.90
N ALA A 229 -26.52 -17.67 35.45
CA ALA A 229 -27.73 -17.80 36.25
C ALA A 229 -28.06 -19.28 36.57
N ALA A 230 -27.93 -20.18 35.59
CA ALA A 230 -28.14 -21.61 35.79
C ALA A 230 -27.12 -22.21 36.77
N LEU A 231 -25.85 -21.80 36.70
CA LEU A 231 -24.81 -22.23 37.63
C LEU A 231 -25.10 -21.78 39.07
N ILE A 232 -25.54 -20.53 39.26
CA ILE A 232 -25.93 -20.00 40.58
C ILE A 232 -27.10 -20.82 41.15
N LEU A 233 -28.12 -21.11 40.34
CA LEU A 233 -29.25 -21.95 40.76
C LEU A 233 -28.80 -23.36 41.14
N ALA A 234 -27.93 -23.99 40.35
CA ALA A 234 -27.37 -25.31 40.66
C ALA A 234 -26.59 -25.30 41.99
N ILE A 235 -25.76 -24.28 42.23
CA ILE A 235 -25.03 -24.12 43.50
C ILE A 235 -26.01 -23.93 44.67
N CYS A 236 -27.07 -23.13 44.51
CA CYS A 236 -28.10 -22.96 45.53
C CYS A 236 -28.82 -24.28 45.86
N VAL A 237 -29.15 -25.09 44.84
CA VAL A 237 -29.74 -26.43 45.04
C VAL A 237 -28.76 -27.33 45.79
N LEU A 238 -27.49 -27.38 45.38
CA LEU A 238 -26.46 -28.17 46.06
C LEU A 238 -26.25 -27.73 47.52
N ILE A 239 -26.26 -26.42 47.80
CA ILE A 239 -26.15 -25.89 49.16
C ILE A 239 -27.38 -26.28 49.99
N THR A 240 -28.59 -26.17 49.44
CA THR A 240 -29.80 -26.54 50.19
C THR A 240 -29.85 -28.03 50.48
N GLU A 241 -29.53 -28.88 49.51
CA GLU A 241 -29.39 -30.33 49.72
C GLU A 241 -28.31 -30.65 50.75
N TYR A 242 -27.15 -29.99 50.68
CA TYR A 242 -26.07 -30.16 51.65
C TYR A 242 -26.50 -29.75 53.07
N VAL A 243 -27.20 -28.63 53.23
CA VAL A 243 -27.71 -28.17 54.54
C VAL A 243 -28.74 -29.15 55.10
N ILE A 244 -29.67 -29.65 54.27
CA ILE A 244 -30.67 -30.65 54.66
C ILE A 244 -29.98 -31.95 55.08
N TRP A 245 -29.03 -32.44 54.29
CA TRP A 245 -28.25 -33.64 54.58
C TRP A 245 -27.47 -33.49 55.90
N ARG A 246 -26.80 -32.34 56.10
CA ARG A 246 -26.06 -32.04 57.33
C ARG A 246 -26.97 -32.00 58.55
N ARG A 247 -28.16 -31.39 58.45
CA ARG A 247 -29.15 -31.38 59.55
C ARG A 247 -29.64 -32.78 59.91
N LYS A 248 -29.88 -33.64 58.93
CA LYS A 248 -30.30 -35.03 59.17
C LYS A 248 -29.20 -35.89 59.83
N ARG A 249 -27.93 -35.52 59.66
CA ARG A 249 -26.77 -36.27 60.17
C ARG A 249 -26.29 -35.86 61.57
N MET A 250 -26.86 -34.82 62.19
CA MET A 250 -26.57 -34.49 63.59
C MET A 250 -27.72 -34.96 64.50
N PRO A 251 -27.66 -36.18 65.07
CA PRO A 251 -28.49 -36.54 66.20
C PRO A 251 -28.14 -35.64 67.40
N GLN A 252 -29.18 -35.23 68.12
CA GLN A 252 -29.18 -34.31 69.25
C GLN A 252 -28.01 -34.55 70.23
N LEU A 253 -27.08 -33.59 70.34
CA LEU A 253 -25.99 -33.60 71.33
C LEU A 253 -26.21 -32.63 72.50
N PHE A 254 -27.42 -32.07 72.66
CA PHE A 254 -27.80 -31.35 73.88
C PHE A 254 -29.19 -31.77 74.30
N ARG A 255 -29.22 -32.59 75.36
CA ARG A 255 -30.30 -32.71 76.33
C ARG A 255 -29.97 -31.80 77.50
#